data_AF-A0A5B0DZV2-F1
#
_entry.id   AF-A0A5B0DZV2-F1
#
_cell.length_a   1.000
_cell.length_b   1.000
_cell.length_c   1.000
_cell.angle_alpha   90.00
_cell.angle_beta   90.00
_cell.angle_gamma   90.00
#
_symmetry.space_group_name_H-M   'P 1'
#
loop_
_entity.id
_entity.type
_entity.pdbx_description
1 polymer ?
#
loop_
_entity_poly.entity_id
_entity_poly.type
_entity_poly.pdbx_seq_one_letter_code
_entity_poly.pdbx_strand_id
1 'polypeptide(L)'
;MKRALSIALLAGIALGLGACASKAPQQPVAAPGGETALKIMERVALSARDCWFRAKDPAFARYTLAPELDSHSGRPRILIVPASNPGGLPLLVVEGQGKPARISSFGPMLHGKDGKRIADDIARWQGGNRTCSDA
;
A
#
# COMPACT_ATOMS: atom_id res chain seq x y z
N MET A 1 10.78 19.84 -77.12
CA MET A 1 9.93 21.04 -76.96
C MET A 1 9.96 21.45 -75.49
N LYS A 2 10.39 22.68 -75.23
CA LYS A 2 10.52 23.30 -73.89
C LYS A 2 9.15 23.84 -73.45
N ARG A 3 8.70 23.53 -72.23
CA ARG A 3 7.87 24.40 -71.33
C ARG A 3 8.11 23.89 -69.90
N ALA A 4 8.97 24.55 -69.14
CA ALA A 4 8.65 25.69 -68.27
C ALA A 4 7.69 25.27 -67.14
N LEU A 5 8.23 25.04 -65.95
CA LEU A 5 8.30 26.04 -64.87
C LEU A 5 6.95 26.16 -64.16
N SER A 6 6.86 25.59 -62.96
CA SER A 6 6.12 26.20 -61.85
C SER A 6 6.62 25.60 -60.54
N ILE A 7 7.58 26.33 -59.98
CA ILE A 7 8.00 26.30 -58.59
C ILE A 7 6.80 26.78 -57.77
N ALA A 8 6.23 25.91 -56.95
CA ALA A 8 5.33 26.32 -55.87
C ALA A 8 5.93 25.86 -54.54
N LEU A 9 6.77 26.78 -54.06
CA LEU A 9 7.21 27.03 -52.70
C LEU A 9 6.22 26.52 -51.63
N LEU A 10 6.56 25.43 -50.93
CA LEU A 10 6.00 25.08 -49.62
C LEU A 10 7.16 24.67 -48.71
N ALA A 11 8.01 25.67 -48.43
CA ALA A 11 8.94 25.63 -47.34
C ALA A 11 8.19 26.01 -46.06
N GLY A 12 8.27 25.15 -45.06
CA GLY A 12 8.01 25.55 -43.68
C GLY A 12 7.12 24.61 -42.90
N ILE A 13 7.66 24.23 -41.73
CA ILE A 13 6.95 23.72 -40.55
C ILE A 13 6.78 22.19 -40.52
N ALA A 14 7.85 21.52 -40.06
CA ALA A 14 7.73 20.31 -39.24
C ALA A 14 9.02 20.10 -38.40
N LEU A 15 9.43 21.12 -37.64
CA LEU A 15 10.42 20.97 -36.58
C LEU A 15 9.70 21.11 -35.24
N GLY A 16 9.47 19.97 -34.58
CA GLY A 16 8.79 19.96 -33.29
C GLY A 16 8.34 18.60 -32.79
N LEU A 17 9.12 17.52 -32.98
CA LEU A 17 8.96 16.33 -32.14
C LEU A 17 9.88 16.49 -30.92
N GLY A 18 9.46 17.37 -30.03
CA GLY A 18 10.04 17.50 -28.69
C GLY A 18 9.88 16.19 -27.94
N ALA A 19 10.98 15.75 -27.34
CA ALA A 19 11.13 14.49 -26.64
C ALA A 19 10.07 14.29 -25.55
N CYS A 20 9.10 13.39 -25.79
CA CYS A 20 8.48 12.64 -24.72
C CYS A 20 9.46 11.55 -24.25
N ALA A 21 10.57 11.96 -23.64
CA ALA A 21 11.27 11.08 -22.74
C ALA A 21 10.36 10.95 -21.52
N SER A 22 9.52 9.92 -21.51
CA SER A 22 8.87 9.45 -20.29
C SER A 22 9.97 9.32 -19.26
N LYS A 23 10.04 10.25 -18.30
CA LYS A 23 10.91 10.12 -17.16
C LYS A 23 10.50 8.80 -16.51
N ALA A 24 11.29 7.76 -16.75
CA ALA A 24 11.12 6.51 -16.04
C ALA A 24 11.00 6.90 -14.57
N PRO A 25 9.97 6.44 -13.83
CA PRO A 25 9.95 6.63 -12.40
C PRO A 25 11.33 6.20 -11.93
N GLN A 26 12.08 7.11 -11.30
CA GLN A 26 13.27 6.71 -10.56
C GLN A 26 12.74 5.72 -9.55
N GLN A 27 12.84 4.42 -9.87
CA GLN A 27 12.59 3.39 -8.91
C GLN A 27 13.58 3.69 -7.80
N PRO A 28 13.12 3.96 -6.57
CA PRO A 28 14.04 4.08 -5.45
C PRO A 28 14.90 2.84 -5.49
N VAL A 29 16.20 3.02 -5.67
CA VAL A 29 17.16 1.93 -5.61
C VAL A 29 16.99 1.38 -4.20
N ALA A 30 16.28 0.26 -4.08
CA ALA A 30 16.09 -0.39 -2.80
C ALA A 30 17.49 -0.74 -2.31
N ALA A 31 17.95 -0.05 -1.27
CA ALA A 31 19.21 -0.36 -0.63
C ALA A 31 19.25 -1.86 -0.32
N PRO A 32 20.38 -2.55 -0.52
CA PRO A 32 20.50 -3.95 -0.14
C PRO A 32 20.31 -4.05 1.38
N GLY A 33 19.11 -4.46 1.84
CA GLY A 33 18.82 -4.54 3.28
C GLY A 33 17.42 -4.17 3.76
N GLY A 34 16.39 -4.11 2.92
CA GLY A 34 15.02 -3.87 3.38
C GLY A 34 14.53 -4.91 4.41
N GLU A 35 13.65 -4.47 5.31
CA GLU A 35 13.13 -5.32 6.39
C GLU A 35 12.30 -6.49 5.84
N THR A 36 12.30 -7.61 6.57
CA THR A 36 11.48 -8.79 6.22
C THR A 36 10.00 -8.52 6.47
N ALA A 37 9.13 -9.19 5.72
CA ALA A 37 7.70 -9.14 5.96
C ALA A 37 7.33 -9.49 7.40
N LEU A 38 7.97 -10.51 7.99
CA LEU A 38 7.73 -10.89 9.39
C LEU A 38 8.02 -9.73 10.35
N LYS A 39 9.19 -9.09 10.21
CA LYS A 39 9.57 -7.97 11.09
C LYS A 39 8.61 -6.78 10.98
N ILE A 40 8.17 -6.45 9.76
CA ILE A 40 7.17 -5.38 9.58
C ILE A 40 5.81 -5.82 10.13
N MET A 41 5.37 -7.04 9.87
CA MET A 41 4.06 -7.53 10.32
C MET A 41 3.96 -7.71 11.83
N GLU A 42 5.04 -8.08 12.52
CA GLU A 42 5.12 -8.05 13.99
C GLU A 42 4.88 -6.63 14.51
N ARG A 43 5.55 -5.64 13.91
CA ARG A 43 5.36 -4.23 14.28
C ARG A 43 3.94 -3.76 14.03
N VAL A 44 3.36 -4.09 12.88
CA VAL A 44 1.97 -3.77 12.54
C VAL A 44 1.01 -4.43 13.53
N ALA A 45 1.22 -5.70 13.87
CA ALA A 45 0.40 -6.42 14.84
C ALA A 45 0.44 -5.79 16.23
N LEU A 46 1.63 -5.44 16.72
CA LEU A 46 1.79 -4.77 18.02
C LEU A 46 1.13 -3.40 18.02
N SER A 47 1.29 -2.63 16.94
CA SER A 47 0.71 -1.27 16.84
C SER A 47 -0.81 -1.32 16.71
N ALA A 48 -1.37 -2.25 15.93
CA ALA A 48 -2.81 -2.50 15.86
C ALA A 48 -3.37 -2.90 17.22
N ARG A 49 -2.73 -3.83 17.93
CA ARG A 49 -3.14 -4.23 19.28
C ARG A 49 -3.15 -3.03 20.23
N ASP A 50 -2.09 -2.24 20.24
CA ASP A 50 -1.94 -1.16 21.20
C ASP A 50 -2.87 0.02 20.89
N CYS A 51 -3.00 0.40 19.61
CA CYS A 51 -3.74 1.59 19.20
C CYS A 51 -5.22 1.34 18.91
N TRP A 52 -5.59 0.22 18.30
CA TRP A 52 -7.00 -0.06 18.00
C TRP A 52 -7.70 -0.75 19.18
N PHE A 53 -7.04 -1.69 19.85
CA PHE A 53 -7.71 -2.53 20.86
C PHE A 53 -7.41 -2.10 22.30
N ARG A 54 -6.14 -1.93 22.69
CA ARG A 54 -5.78 -1.56 24.07
C ARG A 54 -6.18 -0.13 24.41
N ALA A 55 -6.02 0.80 23.47
CA ALA A 55 -6.50 2.18 23.61
C ALA A 55 -8.04 2.31 23.46
N LYS A 56 -8.75 1.21 23.17
CA LYS A 56 -10.22 1.15 23.04
C LYS A 56 -10.77 2.09 21.97
N ASP A 57 -10.17 2.05 20.79
CA ASP A 57 -10.64 2.81 19.63
C ASP A 57 -12.11 2.46 19.32
N PRO A 58 -13.04 3.44 19.30
CA PRO A 58 -14.46 3.18 19.03
C PRO A 58 -14.71 2.50 17.69
N ALA A 59 -13.87 2.73 16.68
CA ALA A 59 -14.00 2.08 15.38
C ALA A 59 -13.79 0.56 15.46
N PHE A 60 -13.08 0.08 16.48
CA PHE A 60 -12.72 -1.33 16.66
C PHE A 60 -13.44 -2.04 17.79
N ALA A 61 -14.34 -1.36 18.51
CA ALA A 61 -14.99 -1.86 19.72
C ALA A 61 -15.83 -3.16 19.53
N ARG A 62 -16.23 -3.49 18.30
CA ARG A 62 -17.00 -4.71 17.97
C ARG A 62 -16.16 -5.82 17.34
N TYR A 63 -14.86 -5.61 17.23
CA TYR A 63 -13.95 -6.53 16.56
C TYR A 63 -12.89 -7.04 17.53
N THR A 64 -12.12 -8.02 17.08
CA THR A 64 -10.91 -8.49 17.76
C THR A 64 -9.80 -8.72 16.73
N LEU A 65 -8.56 -8.68 17.21
CA LEU A 65 -7.35 -8.93 16.45
C LEU A 65 -6.94 -10.40 16.56
N ALA A 66 -6.76 -11.07 15.43
CA ALA A 66 -6.18 -12.39 15.35
C ALA A 66 -4.85 -12.33 14.56
N PRO A 67 -3.69 -12.42 15.24
CA PRO A 67 -2.40 -12.48 14.56
C PRO A 67 -2.09 -13.88 14.05
N GLU A 68 -1.76 -13.97 12.76
CA GLU A 68 -1.28 -15.19 12.08
C GLU A 68 0.13 -14.92 11.52
N LEU A 69 1.06 -14.63 12.43
CA LEU A 69 2.44 -14.28 12.07
C LEU A 69 3.30 -15.51 11.78
N ASP A 70 2.99 -16.64 12.41
CA ASP A 70 3.62 -17.93 12.14
C ASP A 70 2.95 -18.62 10.95
N SER A 71 3.23 -18.09 9.77
CA SER A 71 2.68 -18.57 8.51
C SER A 71 3.69 -19.50 7.83
N HIS A 72 3.36 -20.79 7.78
CA HIS A 72 4.13 -21.80 7.03
C HIS A 72 4.24 -21.45 5.52
N SER A 73 3.34 -20.59 5.02
CA SER A 73 3.35 -20.09 3.64
C SER A 73 4.31 -18.91 3.40
N GLY A 74 5.01 -18.44 4.43
CA GLY A 74 5.92 -17.28 4.34
C GLY A 74 5.20 -15.93 4.22
N ARG A 75 3.90 -15.90 4.51
CA ARG A 75 3.04 -14.71 4.40
C ARG A 75 2.40 -14.40 5.77
N PRO A 76 3.13 -13.72 6.68
CA PRO A 76 2.58 -13.31 7.97
C PRO A 76 1.42 -12.33 7.76
N ARG A 77 0.36 -12.49 8.54
CA ARG A 77 -0.81 -11.60 8.47
C ARG A 77 -1.41 -11.29 9.83
N ILE A 78 -2.19 -10.22 9.87
CA ILE A 78 -3.15 -9.97 10.94
C ILE A 78 -4.56 -9.93 10.36
N LEU A 79 -5.52 -10.41 11.14
CA LEU A 79 -6.93 -10.40 10.81
C LEU A 79 -7.68 -9.57 11.83
N ILE A 80 -8.64 -8.77 11.37
CA ILE A 80 -9.66 -8.18 12.22
C ILE A 80 -10.97 -8.92 11.93
N VAL A 81 -11.53 -9.50 12.98
CA VAL A 81 -12.72 -10.38 12.91
C VAL A 81 -13.77 -9.89 13.91
N PRO A 82 -15.07 -10.24 13.74
CA PRO A 82 -16.08 -9.96 14.74
C PRO A 82 -15.70 -10.52 16.11
N ALA A 83 -15.79 -9.71 17.17
CA ALA A 83 -15.47 -10.17 18.53
C ALA A 83 -16.39 -11.32 18.99
N SER A 84 -17.64 -11.34 18.51
CA SER A 84 -18.61 -12.40 18.78
C SER A 84 -18.35 -13.70 18.01
N ASN A 85 -17.51 -13.67 16.99
CA ASN A 85 -17.13 -14.86 16.21
C ASN A 85 -15.66 -14.76 15.74
N PRO A 86 -14.69 -15.03 16.63
CA PRO A 86 -13.27 -14.93 16.31
C PRO A 86 -12.79 -15.88 15.20
N GLY A 87 -13.52 -16.98 14.94
CA GLY A 87 -13.28 -17.90 13.82
C GLY A 87 -14.06 -17.56 12.55
N GLY A 88 -14.77 -16.42 12.54
CA GLY A 88 -15.57 -15.97 11.42
C GLY A 88 -14.76 -15.33 10.30
N LEU A 89 -15.46 -14.84 9.27
CA LEU A 89 -14.84 -14.19 8.13
C LEU A 89 -14.09 -12.90 8.55
N PRO A 90 -12.82 -12.74 8.15
CA PRO A 90 -12.08 -11.50 8.36
C PRO A 90 -12.72 -10.31 7.64
N LEU A 91 -12.80 -9.18 8.35
CA LEU A 91 -13.30 -7.91 7.84
C LEU A 91 -12.17 -6.96 7.41
N LEU A 92 -10.97 -7.19 7.96
CA LEU A 92 -9.72 -6.61 7.50
C LEU A 92 -8.64 -7.69 7.55
N VAL A 93 -7.87 -7.80 6.47
CA VAL A 93 -6.66 -8.62 6.40
C VAL A 93 -5.51 -7.69 6.06
N VAL A 94 -4.42 -7.76 6.82
CA VAL A 94 -3.16 -7.09 6.48
C VAL A 94 -2.09 -8.17 6.40
N GLU A 95 -1.44 -8.27 5.25
CA GLU A 95 -0.53 -9.37 4.95
C GLU A 95 0.79 -8.82 4.38
N GLY A 96 1.89 -9.43 4.79
CA GLY A 96 3.22 -9.12 4.30
C GLY A 96 3.83 -10.28 3.51
N GLN A 97 4.71 -9.98 2.56
CA GLN A 97 5.51 -10.98 1.86
C GLN A 97 6.90 -10.46 1.47
N GLY A 98 7.87 -11.39 1.41
CA GLY A 98 9.21 -11.13 0.86
C GLY A 98 10.17 -10.33 1.74
N LYS A 99 11.31 -9.98 1.13
CA LYS A 99 12.38 -9.12 1.64
C LYS A 99 13.03 -8.41 0.42
N PRO A 100 12.85 -7.09 0.23
CA PRO A 100 12.11 -6.17 1.09
C PRO A 100 10.63 -6.53 1.19
N ALA A 101 10.05 -6.27 2.37
CA ALA A 101 8.65 -6.53 2.64
C ALA A 101 7.70 -5.76 1.70
N ARG A 102 6.68 -6.45 1.19
CA ARG A 102 5.54 -5.87 0.50
C ARG A 102 4.31 -6.13 1.36
N ILE A 103 3.65 -5.06 1.81
CA ILE A 103 2.44 -5.13 2.63
C ILE A 103 1.23 -4.88 1.74
N SER A 104 0.14 -5.61 1.98
CA SER A 104 -1.14 -5.42 1.31
C SER A 104 -2.27 -5.54 2.31
N SER A 105 -3.36 -4.83 2.07
CA SER A 105 -4.53 -4.80 2.95
C SER A 105 -5.80 -5.01 2.15
N PHE A 106 -6.72 -5.80 2.70
CA PHE A 106 -7.95 -6.22 2.02
C PHE A 106 -9.11 -6.28 3.00
N GLY A 107 -10.33 -6.14 2.50
CA GLY A 107 -11.55 -6.47 3.24
C GLY A 107 -12.54 -5.29 3.39
N PRO A 108 -13.79 -5.59 3.81
CA PRO A 108 -14.87 -4.61 3.91
C PRO A 108 -14.55 -3.35 4.72
N MET A 109 -13.72 -3.45 5.78
CA MET A 109 -13.40 -2.30 6.63
C MET A 109 -12.67 -1.18 5.86
N LEU A 110 -11.94 -1.51 4.80
CA LEU A 110 -11.24 -0.52 3.96
C LEU A 110 -12.18 0.32 3.10
N HIS A 111 -13.41 -0.15 2.89
CA HIS A 111 -14.44 0.54 2.13
C HIS A 111 -15.45 1.27 3.01
N GLY A 112 -15.34 1.13 4.34
CA GLY A 112 -16.18 1.80 5.32
C GLY A 112 -15.68 3.22 5.67
N LYS A 113 -16.39 3.86 6.60
CA LYS A 113 -16.10 5.22 7.06
C LYS A 113 -14.67 5.41 7.58
N ASP A 114 -14.09 4.38 8.20
CA ASP A 114 -12.75 4.42 8.79
C ASP A 114 -11.67 3.91 7.82
N GLY A 115 -12.03 3.52 6.58
CA GLY A 115 -11.13 2.84 5.65
C GLY A 115 -9.86 3.62 5.31
N LYS A 116 -9.98 4.93 5.11
CA LYS A 116 -8.81 5.80 4.89
C LYS A 116 -7.89 5.83 6.12
N ARG A 117 -8.46 6.01 7.32
CA ARG A 117 -7.70 6.03 8.58
C ARG A 117 -6.97 4.70 8.81
N ILE A 118 -7.65 3.58 8.55
CA ILE A 118 -7.05 2.24 8.63
C ILE A 118 -5.83 2.15 7.70
N ALA A 119 -5.96 2.59 6.46
CA ALA A 119 -4.85 2.57 5.50
C ALA A 119 -3.69 3.48 5.95
N ASP A 120 -3.99 4.67 6.47
CA ASP A 120 -2.98 5.61 6.98
C ASP A 120 -2.25 5.07 8.23
N ASP A 121 -2.97 4.39 9.13
CA ASP A 121 -2.42 3.71 10.30
C ASP A 121 -1.44 2.61 9.90
N ILE A 122 -1.87 1.72 9.00
CA ILE A 122 -1.02 0.64 8.48
C ILE A 122 0.22 1.24 7.78
N ALA A 123 0.03 2.29 6.97
CA ALA A 123 1.12 2.97 6.26
C ALA A 123 2.13 3.64 7.21
N ARG A 124 1.66 4.21 8.31
CA ARG A 124 2.50 4.79 9.36
C ARG A 124 3.29 3.71 10.09
N TRP A 125 2.63 2.62 10.48
CA TRP A 125 3.23 1.53 11.22
C TRP A 125 4.25 0.75 10.39
N GLN A 126 3.98 0.46 9.11
CA GLN A 126 4.98 -0.15 8.23
C GLN A 126 6.23 0.74 8.09
N GLY A 127 6.07 2.07 8.15
CA GLY A 127 7.15 3.05 8.11
C GLY A 127 7.96 3.16 9.42
N GLY A 128 7.57 2.45 10.48
CA GLY A 128 8.31 2.40 11.75
C GLY A 128 7.76 3.29 12.86
N ASN A 129 6.89 4.25 12.54
CA ASN A 129 6.22 5.05 13.56
C ASN A 129 5.08 4.22 14.16
N ARG A 130 5.11 3.95 15.47
CA ARG A 130 4.13 3.10 16.18
C ARG A 130 3.08 3.91 16.96
N THR A 131 3.00 5.23 16.77
CA THR A 131 2.02 6.06 17.49
C THR A 131 0.61 5.79 17.02
N CYS A 132 -0.34 5.97 17.95
CA CYS A 132 -1.75 5.96 17.65
C CYS A 132 -2.13 7.27 16.96
N SER A 133 -3.04 7.19 16.00
CA SER A 133 -3.76 8.34 15.47
C SER A 133 -4.79 8.77 16.50
N ASP A 134 -5.12 10.05 16.56
CA ASP A 134 -6.20 10.53 17.41
C ASP A 134 -7.52 9.87 16.98
N ALA A 135 -8.27 9.38 17.97
CA ALA A 135 -9.42 8.51 17.75
C ALA A 135 -10.71 9.25 17.40
#